data_AF-A0A524HKB0-F1
#
_entry.id   AF-A0A524HKB0-F1
#
_cell.length_a   1.000
_cell.length_b   1.000
_cell.length_c   1.000
_cell.angle_alpha   90.00
_cell.angle_beta   90.00
_cell.angle_gamma   90.00
#
_symmetry.space_group_name_H-M   'P 1'
#
loop_
_entity.id
_entity.type
_entity.pdbx_description
1 polymer ?
#
loop_
_entity_poly.entity_id
_entity_poly.type
_entity_poly.pdbx_seq_one_letter_code
_entity_poly.pdbx_strand_id
1 'polypeptide(L)'
;MKQYQDTNRTPRPGHASYASFMKYGLDDDAIGAGIFSGRYTSTIVAAGYIAKKILKKCGIEVFSYVRELASVKCPDVDHVKALEYTNSYKRMRHDLDPFYQEIYVKGRITMDMRILEKARVFAEIENEIDTIRDKAPRVDPDEIKEKYGVNHIVNCPDIDAAQAMTDACNKISATGDSAGGVVEVVVTGVPAGLGEPVFYKLDAELGRMLGIGAVKGVEVGAGFAVKDMTGYECNDQIHAENGKVVFDSNNAGGITGGLSTGQPIIVRLAVKPTPTIDKAQHTIDKYTLENKDLAAITRRDPTIVARIWPIAENYTAMVILDNLISHYGYQSLKNKVNR
;
A
#
# COMPACT_ATOMS: atom_id res chain seq x y z
N MET A 1 -26.81 -7.77 -23.28
CA MET A 1 -27.82 -8.32 -22.34
C MET A 1 -27.67 -9.83 -22.20
N LYS A 2 -27.88 -10.67 -23.23
CA LYS A 2 -27.75 -12.15 -23.13
C LYS A 2 -26.33 -12.65 -22.78
N GLN A 3 -25.27 -12.03 -23.32
CA GLN A 3 -23.88 -12.43 -23.04
C GLN A 3 -23.43 -12.15 -21.59
N TYR A 4 -24.04 -11.18 -20.91
CA TYR A 4 -23.67 -10.76 -19.54
C TYR A 4 -24.37 -11.58 -18.45
N GLN A 5 -25.47 -12.28 -18.78
CA GLN A 5 -26.19 -13.16 -17.85
C GLN A 5 -25.49 -14.52 -17.64
N ASP A 6 -24.65 -14.96 -18.57
CA ASP A 6 -23.99 -16.27 -18.48
C ASP A 6 -22.55 -16.20 -17.92
N THR A 7 -21.81 -15.10 -18.11
CA THR A 7 -20.36 -15.05 -17.78
C THR A 7 -20.02 -14.75 -16.33
N ASN A 8 -20.98 -14.37 -15.49
CA ASN A 8 -20.74 -13.98 -14.08
C ASN A 8 -21.53 -14.83 -13.09
N ARG A 9 -21.81 -16.08 -13.46
CA ARG A 9 -22.55 -17.04 -12.63
C ARG A 9 -21.64 -17.78 -11.65
N THR A 10 -20.34 -17.83 -11.91
CA THR A 10 -19.35 -18.56 -11.09
C THR A 10 -18.52 -17.57 -10.26
N PRO A 11 -18.78 -17.43 -8.95
CA PRO A 11 -17.97 -16.59 -8.09
C PRO A 11 -16.51 -17.06 -8.10
N ARG A 12 -15.57 -16.12 -8.15
CA ARG A 12 -14.14 -16.44 -8.08
C ARG A 12 -13.74 -16.64 -6.61
N PRO A 13 -13.18 -17.80 -6.22
CA PRO A 13 -12.70 -17.99 -4.86
C PRO A 13 -11.75 -16.86 -4.42
N GLY A 14 -11.92 -16.40 -3.18
CA GLY A 14 -11.16 -15.29 -2.63
C GLY A 14 -11.48 -13.89 -3.20
N HIS A 15 -12.42 -13.75 -4.12
CA HIS A 15 -13.01 -12.45 -4.50
C HIS A 15 -14.31 -12.16 -3.74
N ALA A 16 -14.78 -10.92 -3.83
CA ALA A 16 -16.07 -10.50 -3.28
C ALA A 16 -17.29 -11.04 -4.06
N SER A 17 -17.10 -11.71 -5.21
CA SER A 17 -18.18 -12.04 -6.15
C SER A 17 -19.38 -12.75 -5.51
N TYR A 18 -19.17 -13.70 -4.60
CA TYR A 18 -20.28 -14.39 -3.94
C TYR A 18 -20.94 -13.50 -2.88
N ALA A 19 -20.14 -12.88 -2.00
CA ALA A 19 -20.67 -12.01 -0.95
C ALA A 19 -21.40 -10.77 -1.52
N SER A 20 -20.90 -10.23 -2.63
CA SER A 20 -21.53 -9.14 -3.38
C SER A 20 -22.88 -9.57 -3.93
N PHE A 21 -22.94 -10.73 -4.60
CA PHE A 21 -24.19 -11.29 -5.08
C PHE A 21 -25.20 -11.54 -3.95
N MET A 22 -24.76 -12.09 -2.81
CA MET A 22 -25.65 -12.29 -1.66
C MET A 22 -26.17 -10.98 -1.07
N LYS A 23 -25.40 -9.88 -1.20
CA LYS A 23 -25.80 -8.56 -0.70
C LYS A 23 -26.72 -7.81 -1.66
N TYR A 24 -26.46 -7.89 -2.95
CA TYR A 24 -27.12 -7.06 -3.97
C TYR A 24 -28.05 -7.84 -4.91
N GLY A 25 -28.05 -9.18 -4.84
CA GLY A 25 -28.89 -10.03 -5.66
C GLY A 25 -28.68 -9.80 -7.16
N LEU A 26 -29.78 -9.52 -7.86
CA LEU A 26 -29.76 -9.27 -9.31
C LEU A 26 -29.10 -7.94 -9.69
N ASP A 27 -28.93 -7.02 -8.73
CA ASP A 27 -28.29 -5.72 -8.92
C ASP A 27 -26.76 -5.78 -8.74
N ASP A 28 -26.20 -6.96 -8.52
CA ASP A 28 -24.75 -7.19 -8.42
C ASP A 28 -24.04 -6.98 -9.78
N ASP A 29 -23.37 -5.83 -9.93
CA ASP A 29 -22.40 -5.62 -11.02
C ASP A 29 -21.00 -6.11 -10.61
N ALA A 30 -20.73 -7.40 -10.86
CA ALA A 30 -19.41 -7.97 -10.63
C ALA A 30 -18.48 -7.90 -11.87
N ILE A 31 -18.86 -7.20 -12.93
CA ILE A 31 -18.01 -7.04 -14.12
C ILE A 31 -16.73 -6.32 -13.71
N GLY A 32 -15.57 -6.93 -14.00
CA GLY A 32 -14.27 -6.38 -13.59
C GLY A 32 -14.10 -6.25 -12.07
N ALA A 33 -14.83 -7.06 -11.29
CA ALA A 33 -14.96 -6.99 -9.83
C ALA A 33 -15.75 -5.78 -9.28
N GLY A 34 -16.42 -4.98 -10.13
CA GLY A 34 -17.27 -3.87 -9.72
C GLY A 34 -16.57 -2.88 -8.77
N ILE A 35 -17.27 -2.43 -7.74
CA ILE A 35 -16.73 -1.54 -6.69
C ILE A 35 -15.63 -2.20 -5.83
N PHE A 36 -15.49 -3.52 -5.89
CA PHE A 36 -14.46 -4.28 -5.17
C PHE A 36 -13.15 -4.41 -5.96
N SER A 37 -13.12 -3.89 -7.19
CA SER A 37 -11.91 -3.80 -8.01
C SER A 37 -10.85 -2.92 -7.35
N GLY A 38 -9.57 -3.23 -7.51
CA GLY A 38 -8.48 -2.38 -7.01
C GLY A 38 -8.46 -0.96 -7.59
N ARG A 39 -9.29 -0.62 -8.59
CA ARG A 39 -9.35 0.72 -9.20
C ARG A 39 -9.58 1.85 -8.19
N TYR A 40 -10.37 1.63 -7.14
CA TYR A 40 -10.63 2.67 -6.13
C TYR A 40 -9.36 3.09 -5.39
N THR A 41 -8.32 2.24 -5.33
CA THR A 41 -7.09 2.58 -4.59
C THR A 41 -6.28 3.67 -5.28
N SER A 42 -6.52 3.93 -6.58
CA SER A 42 -5.93 5.07 -7.27
C SER A 42 -6.33 6.41 -6.64
N THR A 43 -7.56 6.54 -6.14
CA THR A 43 -8.03 7.78 -5.49
C THR A 43 -7.41 7.96 -4.10
N ILE A 44 -7.16 6.86 -3.38
CA ILE A 44 -6.39 6.85 -2.12
C ILE A 44 -4.98 7.38 -2.38
N VAL A 45 -4.30 6.89 -3.42
CA VAL A 45 -2.95 7.35 -3.79
C VAL A 45 -2.96 8.84 -4.15
N ALA A 46 -3.91 9.29 -4.96
CA ALA A 46 -4.02 10.69 -5.35
C ALA A 46 -4.23 11.63 -4.15
N ALA A 47 -5.17 11.31 -3.26
CA ALA A 47 -5.46 12.10 -2.06
C ALA A 47 -4.29 12.07 -1.06
N GLY A 48 -3.74 10.89 -0.79
CA GLY A 48 -2.61 10.75 0.12
C GLY A 48 -1.34 11.44 -0.39
N TYR A 49 -1.13 11.52 -1.70
CA TYR A 49 0.03 12.24 -2.24
C TYR A 49 -0.03 13.75 -1.93
N ILE A 50 -1.23 14.34 -1.93
CA ILE A 50 -1.44 15.71 -1.46
C ILE A 50 -1.18 15.79 0.05
N ALA A 51 -1.69 14.84 0.83
CA ALA A 51 -1.46 14.80 2.28
C ALA A 51 0.04 14.75 2.62
N LYS A 52 0.80 13.89 1.92
CA LYS A 52 2.25 13.79 2.03
C LYS A 52 2.97 15.11 1.75
N LYS A 53 2.54 15.86 0.73
CA LYS A 53 3.13 17.17 0.42
C LYS A 53 2.94 18.17 1.56
N ILE A 54 1.80 18.12 2.26
CA ILE A 54 1.54 18.97 3.42
C ILE A 54 2.39 18.51 4.61
N LEU A 55 2.36 17.21 4.93
CA LEU A 55 3.15 16.61 6.01
C LEU A 55 4.64 16.91 5.88
N LYS A 56 5.19 16.83 4.68
CA LYS A 56 6.60 17.15 4.41
C LYS A 56 6.96 18.59 4.79
N LYS A 57 6.04 19.54 4.59
CA LYS A 57 6.25 20.94 5.02
C LYS A 57 6.22 21.10 6.54
N CYS A 58 5.64 20.14 7.26
CA CYS A 58 5.64 20.06 8.71
C CYS A 58 6.81 19.23 9.27
N GLY A 59 7.75 18.78 8.42
CA GLY A 59 8.88 17.94 8.84
C GLY A 59 8.53 16.47 9.05
N ILE A 60 7.35 16.02 8.58
CA ILE A 60 6.91 14.63 8.69
C ILE A 60 7.12 13.92 7.34
N GLU A 61 7.82 12.79 7.37
CA GLU A 61 8.02 11.94 6.19
C GLU A 61 7.22 10.64 6.34
N VAL A 62 6.57 10.22 5.25
CA VAL A 62 5.82 8.96 5.17
C VAL A 62 6.37 8.17 3.99
N PHE A 63 6.80 6.93 4.24
CA PHE A 63 7.23 6.03 3.17
C PHE A 63 6.86 4.59 3.51
N SER A 64 6.86 3.72 2.49
CA SER A 64 6.65 2.30 2.71
C SER A 64 7.40 1.46 1.69
N TYR A 65 7.54 0.19 2.01
CA TYR A 65 8.24 -0.77 1.19
C TYR A 65 7.70 -2.19 1.44
N VAL A 66 8.07 -3.13 0.57
CA VAL A 66 7.77 -4.55 0.71
C VAL A 66 8.70 -5.15 1.75
N ARG A 67 8.15 -5.54 2.90
CA ARG A 67 8.88 -6.14 4.02
C ARG A 67 9.04 -7.65 3.85
N GLU A 68 8.05 -8.30 3.26
CA GLU A 68 8.05 -9.73 3.00
C GLU A 68 7.30 -10.01 1.71
N LEU A 69 7.79 -10.96 0.90
CA LEU A 69 7.09 -11.48 -0.26
C LEU A 69 7.47 -12.95 -0.47
N ALA A 70 6.49 -13.81 -0.70
CA ALA A 70 6.71 -15.23 -0.95
C ALA A 70 7.54 -15.89 0.17
N SER A 71 7.27 -15.54 1.43
CA SER A 71 7.96 -16.01 2.63
C SER A 71 9.44 -15.61 2.76
N VAL A 72 9.95 -14.77 1.86
CA VAL A 72 11.28 -14.15 1.97
C VAL A 72 11.11 -12.81 2.68
N LYS A 73 11.83 -12.64 3.79
CA LYS A 73 11.76 -11.44 4.64
C LYS A 73 12.95 -10.52 4.40
N CYS A 74 12.68 -9.23 4.35
CA CYS A 74 13.69 -8.19 4.45
C CYS A 74 14.24 -8.15 5.89
N PRO A 75 15.56 -8.07 6.11
CA PRO A 75 16.13 -7.84 7.44
C PRO A 75 15.76 -6.44 7.96
N ASP A 76 16.01 -6.16 9.24
CA ASP A 76 15.81 -4.80 9.77
C ASP A 76 16.77 -3.81 9.09
N VAL A 77 16.22 -2.71 8.60
CA VAL A 77 16.97 -1.66 7.90
C VAL A 77 16.73 -0.33 8.59
N ASP A 78 17.80 0.43 8.77
CA ASP A 78 17.73 1.81 9.23
C ASP A 78 16.74 2.63 8.39
N HIS A 79 15.90 3.42 9.05
CA HIS A 79 14.79 4.11 8.39
C HIS A 79 15.25 5.22 7.44
N VAL A 80 16.41 5.84 7.69
CA VAL A 80 16.97 6.84 6.78
C VAL A 80 17.38 6.16 5.48
N LYS A 81 18.11 5.04 5.57
CA LYS A 81 18.50 4.24 4.39
C LYS A 81 17.28 3.71 3.64
N ALA A 82 16.26 3.22 4.34
CA ALA A 82 15.05 2.71 3.72
C ALA A 82 14.25 3.82 2.99
N LEU A 83 14.20 5.03 3.54
CA LEU A 83 13.60 6.19 2.88
C LEU A 83 14.38 6.60 1.62
N GLU A 84 15.70 6.69 1.70
CA GLU A 84 16.57 7.00 0.56
C GLU A 84 16.38 5.98 -0.57
N TYR A 85 16.40 4.68 -0.24
CA TYR A 85 16.11 3.60 -1.18
C TYR A 85 14.75 3.79 -1.85
N THR A 86 13.70 3.99 -1.05
CA THR A 86 12.33 4.11 -1.55
C THR A 86 12.17 5.31 -2.49
N ASN A 87 12.86 6.42 -2.21
CA ASN A 87 12.88 7.59 -3.08
C ASN A 87 13.62 7.30 -4.39
N SER A 88 14.75 6.59 -4.35
CA SER A 88 15.44 6.13 -5.55
C SER A 88 14.60 5.16 -6.38
N TYR A 89 13.85 4.26 -5.74
CA TYR A 89 12.93 3.35 -6.42
C TYR A 89 11.81 4.12 -7.14
N LYS A 90 11.20 5.12 -6.49
CA LYS A 90 10.18 5.98 -7.12
C LYS A 90 10.74 6.75 -8.31
N ARG A 91 11.96 7.29 -8.19
CA ARG A 91 12.66 7.98 -9.29
C ARG A 91 12.92 7.04 -10.47
N MET A 92 13.44 5.84 -10.21
CA MET A 92 13.58 4.81 -11.23
C MET A 92 12.25 4.52 -11.95
N ARG A 93 11.16 4.35 -11.19
CA ARG A 93 9.83 4.13 -11.77
C ARG A 93 9.37 5.30 -12.65
N HIS A 94 9.59 6.56 -12.26
CA HIS A 94 9.25 7.70 -13.11
C HIS A 94 10.08 7.76 -14.39
N ASP A 95 11.39 7.53 -14.28
CA ASP A 95 12.31 7.62 -15.42
C ASP A 95 12.02 6.54 -16.48
N LEU A 96 11.53 5.38 -16.06
CA LEU A 96 11.28 4.23 -16.93
C LEU A 96 9.80 4.04 -17.31
N ASP A 97 8.86 4.75 -16.67
CA ASP A 97 7.44 4.60 -16.98
C ASP A 97 7.09 5.34 -18.28
N PRO A 98 6.68 4.63 -19.34
CA PRO A 98 6.46 5.24 -20.64
C PRO A 98 5.29 6.23 -20.63
N PHE A 99 4.28 6.03 -19.76
CA PHE A 99 3.17 6.96 -19.64
C PHE A 99 3.62 8.24 -18.94
N TYR A 100 4.44 8.14 -17.90
CA TYR A 100 4.99 9.31 -17.23
C TYR A 100 5.82 10.16 -18.20
N GLN A 101 6.69 9.51 -18.98
CA GLN A 101 7.51 10.16 -19.99
C GLN A 101 6.66 10.83 -21.09
N GLU A 102 5.70 10.11 -21.67
CA GLU A 102 4.87 10.64 -22.76
C GLU A 102 3.89 11.72 -22.31
N ILE A 103 3.34 11.63 -21.09
CA ILE A 103 2.28 12.53 -20.64
C ILE A 103 2.86 13.76 -19.95
N TYR A 104 3.76 13.56 -18.98
CA TYR A 104 4.21 14.62 -18.09
C TYR A 104 5.56 15.21 -18.54
N VAL A 105 6.53 14.38 -18.91
CA VAL A 105 7.86 14.89 -19.34
C VAL A 105 7.77 15.62 -20.68
N LYS A 106 6.97 15.12 -21.63
CA LYS A 106 6.68 15.84 -22.89
C LYS A 106 5.68 16.98 -22.76
N GLY A 107 5.16 17.23 -21.56
CA GLY A 107 4.27 18.37 -21.30
C GLY A 107 2.90 18.29 -21.97
N ARG A 108 2.40 17.08 -22.33
CA ARG A 108 1.02 16.93 -22.84
C ARG A 108 0.00 17.34 -21.79
N ILE A 109 0.33 17.18 -20.51
CA ILE A 109 -0.43 17.71 -19.37
C ILE A 109 0.45 18.63 -18.55
N THR A 110 -0.03 19.84 -18.29
CA THR A 110 0.64 20.84 -17.45
C THR A 110 -0.26 21.28 -16.29
N MET A 111 0.33 21.99 -15.32
CA MET A 111 -0.41 22.50 -14.16
C MET A 111 -1.40 23.61 -14.52
N ASP A 112 -1.12 24.38 -15.57
CA ASP A 112 -1.95 25.51 -16.01
C ASP A 112 -3.25 25.08 -16.71
N MET A 113 -3.31 23.83 -17.19
CA MET A 113 -4.49 23.29 -17.86
C MET A 113 -5.66 23.10 -16.90
N ARG A 114 -6.86 23.46 -17.38
CA ARG A 114 -8.15 23.19 -16.74
C ARG A 114 -8.54 21.73 -16.87
N ILE A 115 -9.52 21.31 -16.07
CA ILE A 115 -9.93 19.89 -16.01
C ILE A 115 -10.43 19.35 -17.36
N LEU A 116 -11.20 20.13 -18.13
CA LEU A 116 -11.71 19.71 -19.43
C LEU A 116 -10.61 19.62 -20.50
N GLU A 117 -9.58 20.46 -20.40
CA GLU A 117 -8.41 20.40 -21.29
C GLU A 117 -7.60 19.14 -21.02
N LYS A 118 -7.39 18.81 -19.73
CA LYS A 118 -6.74 17.57 -19.31
C LYS A 118 -7.55 16.35 -19.75
N ALA A 119 -8.88 16.38 -19.60
CA ALA A 119 -9.76 15.30 -20.02
C ALA A 119 -9.67 15.03 -21.53
N ARG A 120 -9.60 16.07 -22.37
CA ARG A 120 -9.38 15.91 -23.81
C ARG A 120 -8.07 15.18 -24.10
N VAL A 121 -6.97 15.58 -23.46
CA VAL A 121 -5.67 14.94 -23.64
C VAL A 121 -5.70 13.47 -23.18
N PHE A 122 -6.37 13.17 -22.07
CA PHE A 122 -6.54 11.78 -21.62
C PHE A 122 -7.36 10.94 -22.61
N ALA A 123 -8.41 11.50 -23.22
CA ALA A 123 -9.18 10.81 -24.25
C ALA A 123 -8.34 10.52 -25.52
N GLU A 124 -7.40 11.41 -25.87
CA GLU A 124 -6.42 11.14 -26.95
C GLU A 124 -5.49 9.99 -26.55
N ILE A 125 -4.93 10.03 -25.34
CA ILE A 125 -4.03 9.00 -24.81
C ILE A 125 -4.67 7.62 -24.78
N GLU A 126 -5.98 7.51 -24.53
CA GLU A 126 -6.70 6.22 -24.57
C GLU A 126 -6.57 5.50 -25.92
N ASN A 127 -6.45 6.25 -27.02
CA ASN A 127 -6.23 5.71 -28.37
C ASN A 127 -4.76 5.37 -28.65
N GLU A 128 -3.84 5.76 -27.76
CA GLU A 128 -2.39 5.61 -27.92
C GLU A 128 -1.78 4.63 -26.91
N ILE A 129 -2.60 3.96 -26.07
CA ILE A 129 -2.14 3.12 -24.94
C ILE A 129 -1.09 2.10 -25.39
N ASP A 130 -1.35 1.36 -26.47
CA ASP A 130 -0.45 0.30 -26.94
C ASP A 130 0.83 0.92 -27.55
N THR A 131 0.70 1.97 -28.35
CA THR A 131 1.84 2.73 -28.89
C THR A 131 2.75 3.31 -27.79
N ILE A 132 2.17 3.78 -26.69
CA ILE A 132 2.94 4.28 -25.53
C ILE A 132 3.61 3.11 -24.81
N ARG A 133 2.90 2.00 -24.60
CA ARG A 133 3.46 0.79 -23.98
C ARG A 133 4.65 0.22 -24.74
N ASP A 134 4.61 0.22 -26.07
CA ASP A 134 5.67 -0.31 -26.91
C ASP A 134 6.97 0.51 -26.81
N LYS A 135 6.91 1.74 -26.27
CA LYS A 135 8.08 2.58 -25.98
C LYS A 135 8.73 2.29 -24.64
N ALA A 136 8.20 1.35 -23.86
CA ALA A 136 8.80 0.99 -22.57
C ALA A 136 10.27 0.60 -22.77
N PRO A 137 11.22 1.21 -22.03
CA PRO A 137 12.62 0.88 -22.18
C PRO A 137 12.87 -0.57 -21.76
N ARG A 138 13.79 -1.25 -22.45
CA ARG A 138 14.30 -2.53 -21.97
C ARG A 138 15.07 -2.28 -20.68
N VAL A 139 14.72 -3.02 -19.62
CA VAL A 139 15.31 -2.85 -18.30
C VAL A 139 16.38 -3.92 -18.11
N ASP A 140 17.64 -3.51 -17.98
CA ASP A 140 18.73 -4.36 -17.50
C ASP A 140 18.84 -4.24 -15.97
N PRO A 141 18.65 -5.33 -15.20
CA PRO A 141 18.76 -5.31 -13.75
C PRO A 141 20.07 -4.70 -13.21
N ASP A 142 21.20 -4.96 -13.89
CA ASP A 142 22.51 -4.50 -13.44
C ASP A 142 22.67 -2.99 -13.67
N GLU A 143 22.20 -2.48 -14.80
CA GLU A 143 22.19 -1.03 -15.08
C GLU A 143 21.29 -0.28 -14.07
N ILE A 144 20.14 -0.86 -13.70
CA ILE A 144 19.26 -0.27 -12.69
C ILE A 144 19.93 -0.23 -11.32
N LYS A 145 20.58 -1.32 -10.93
CA LYS A 145 21.31 -1.41 -9.67
C LYS A 145 22.44 -0.38 -9.64
N GLU A 146 23.21 -0.24 -10.72
CA GLU A 146 24.30 0.73 -10.83
C GLU A 146 23.79 2.18 -10.78
N LYS A 147 22.76 2.51 -11.57
CA LYS A 147 22.28 3.88 -11.72
C LYS A 147 21.45 4.38 -10.54
N TYR A 148 20.60 3.52 -9.97
CA TYR A 148 19.62 3.91 -8.97
C TYR A 148 19.88 3.30 -7.58
N GLY A 149 20.71 2.25 -7.48
CA GLY A 149 20.94 1.55 -6.22
C GLY A 149 19.73 0.77 -5.72
N VAL A 150 18.88 0.29 -6.62
CA VAL A 150 17.61 -0.41 -6.26
C VAL A 150 17.40 -1.69 -7.06
N ASN A 151 16.55 -2.58 -6.56
CA ASN A 151 15.98 -3.66 -7.34
C ASN A 151 14.98 -3.11 -8.38
N HIS A 152 14.98 -3.68 -9.58
CA HIS A 152 14.17 -3.21 -10.70
C HIS A 152 12.68 -3.62 -10.64
N ILE A 153 12.29 -4.56 -9.76
CA ILE A 153 10.93 -5.12 -9.67
C ILE A 153 10.25 -4.82 -8.33
N VAL A 154 10.99 -4.98 -7.22
CA VAL A 154 10.43 -4.93 -5.86
C VAL A 154 11.00 -3.74 -5.09
N ASN A 155 10.12 -2.89 -4.56
CA ASN A 155 10.49 -1.83 -3.63
C ASN A 155 10.78 -2.43 -2.25
N CYS A 156 11.96 -3.00 -2.05
CA CYS A 156 12.45 -3.53 -0.77
C CYS A 156 13.87 -2.98 -0.53
N PRO A 157 14.15 -2.34 0.62
CA PRO A 157 15.41 -1.61 0.85
C PRO A 157 16.65 -2.50 1.01
N ASP A 158 16.46 -3.81 1.05
CA ASP A 158 17.52 -4.80 0.92
C ASP A 158 17.45 -5.44 -0.47
N ILE A 159 18.46 -5.20 -1.30
CA ILE A 159 18.47 -5.59 -2.72
C ILE A 159 18.54 -7.11 -2.87
N ASP A 160 19.27 -7.79 -2.00
CA ASP A 160 19.45 -9.24 -2.06
C ASP A 160 18.16 -9.95 -1.65
N ALA A 161 17.50 -9.48 -0.58
CA ALA A 161 16.17 -9.93 -0.20
C ALA A 161 15.15 -9.61 -1.30
N ALA A 162 15.21 -8.44 -1.94
CA ALA A 162 14.31 -8.08 -3.04
C ALA A 162 14.45 -9.03 -4.25
N GLN A 163 15.68 -9.45 -4.56
CA GLN A 163 15.94 -10.43 -5.60
C GLN A 163 15.44 -11.82 -5.19
N ALA A 164 15.74 -12.26 -3.96
CA ALA A 164 15.26 -13.54 -3.43
C ALA A 164 13.72 -13.60 -3.37
N MET A 165 13.05 -12.50 -3.01
CA MET A 165 11.58 -12.37 -3.05
C MET A 165 11.05 -12.56 -4.48
N THR A 166 11.71 -11.95 -5.46
CA THR A 166 11.35 -12.07 -6.88
C THR A 166 11.50 -13.50 -7.38
N ASP A 167 12.63 -14.15 -7.08
CA ASP A 167 12.90 -15.53 -7.47
C ASP A 167 11.90 -16.50 -6.83
N ALA A 168 11.59 -16.31 -5.54
CA ALA A 168 10.59 -17.11 -4.83
C ALA A 168 9.18 -16.90 -5.43
N CYS A 169 8.80 -15.66 -5.73
CA CYS A 169 7.51 -15.35 -6.35
C CYS A 169 7.39 -15.95 -7.75
N ASN A 170 8.47 -15.89 -8.55
CA ASN A 170 8.52 -16.50 -9.88
C ASN A 170 8.38 -18.02 -9.82
N LYS A 171 9.03 -18.69 -8.84
CA LYS A 171 8.87 -20.14 -8.62
C LYS A 171 7.41 -20.50 -8.31
N ILE A 172 6.74 -19.74 -7.45
CA ILE A 172 5.32 -19.96 -7.14
C ILE A 172 4.44 -19.72 -8.38
N SER A 173 4.68 -18.62 -9.10
CA SER A 173 3.93 -18.24 -10.30
C SER A 173 4.05 -19.28 -11.42
N ALA A 174 5.24 -19.88 -11.59
CA ALA A 174 5.48 -20.95 -12.56
C ALA A 174 4.66 -22.22 -12.28
N THR A 175 4.19 -22.44 -11.04
CA THR A 175 3.26 -23.54 -10.71
C THR A 175 1.80 -23.21 -11.01
N GLY A 176 1.51 -22.03 -11.55
CA GLY A 176 0.14 -21.54 -11.75
C GLY A 176 -0.43 -20.79 -10.54
N ASP A 177 0.32 -20.64 -9.45
CA ASP A 177 -0.17 -20.05 -8.19
C ASP A 177 0.23 -18.57 -8.01
N SER A 178 -0.04 -17.99 -6.83
CA SER A 178 0.37 -16.63 -6.48
C SER A 178 0.89 -16.52 -5.04
N ALA A 179 1.55 -15.41 -4.73
CA ALA A 179 2.17 -15.18 -3.43
C ALA A 179 1.62 -13.95 -2.70
N GLY A 180 1.47 -14.08 -1.38
CA GLY A 180 1.20 -12.97 -0.45
C GLY A 180 2.48 -12.41 0.16
N GLY A 181 2.34 -11.55 1.16
CA GLY A 181 3.48 -10.91 1.82
C GLY A 181 3.07 -9.80 2.79
N VAL A 182 4.05 -8.98 3.16
CA VAL A 182 3.89 -7.89 4.12
C VAL A 182 4.42 -6.58 3.52
N VAL A 183 3.65 -5.52 3.67
CA VAL A 183 4.08 -4.14 3.41
C VAL A 183 4.34 -3.47 4.76
N GLU A 184 5.45 -2.76 4.90
CA GLU A 184 5.74 -1.93 6.07
C GLU A 184 5.68 -0.45 5.69
N VAL A 185 4.95 0.34 6.47
CA VAL A 185 4.87 1.79 6.39
C VAL A 185 5.58 2.39 7.59
N VAL A 186 6.38 3.42 7.34
CA VAL A 186 7.14 4.15 8.35
C VAL A 186 6.78 5.63 8.27
N VAL A 187 6.53 6.24 9.43
CA VAL A 187 6.34 7.69 9.57
C VAL A 187 7.37 8.24 10.53
N THR A 188 8.11 9.26 10.12
CA THR A 188 9.11 9.94 10.96
C THR A 188 8.76 11.41 11.15
N GLY A 189 9.30 12.04 12.20
CA GLY A 189 9.08 13.46 12.50
C GLY A 189 7.72 13.78 13.15
N VAL A 190 6.98 12.75 13.59
CA VAL A 190 5.68 12.93 14.25
C VAL A 190 5.88 13.55 15.64
N PRO A 191 5.16 14.63 16.01
CA PRO A 191 5.24 15.18 17.37
C PRO A 191 4.60 14.23 18.37
N ALA A 192 5.19 14.11 19.56
CA ALA A 192 4.59 13.35 20.65
C ALA A 192 3.22 13.93 21.04
N GLY A 193 2.25 13.05 21.29
CA GLY A 193 0.88 13.41 21.65
C GLY A 193 -0.04 13.71 20.46
N LEU A 194 0.36 13.42 19.21
CA LEU A 194 -0.58 13.35 18.08
C LEU A 194 -1.43 12.08 18.18
N GLY A 195 -2.74 12.22 17.97
CA GLY A 195 -3.74 11.14 18.10
C GLY A 195 -4.91 11.55 19.00
N GLU A 196 -5.98 10.76 18.99
CA GLU A 196 -7.10 10.89 19.94
C GLU A 196 -7.07 9.70 20.92
N PRO A 197 -7.16 9.91 22.24
CA PRO A 197 -6.86 8.84 23.20
C PRO A 197 -7.97 7.81 23.46
N VAL A 198 -9.21 7.99 22.98
CA VAL A 198 -10.36 7.16 23.43
C VAL A 198 -11.08 6.44 22.31
N PHE A 199 -11.74 7.17 21.41
CA PHE A 199 -12.64 6.65 20.39
C PHE A 199 -11.99 6.53 19.01
N TYR A 200 -11.00 7.37 18.71
CA TYR A 200 -10.30 7.45 17.43
C TYR A 200 -8.80 7.34 17.65
N LYS A 201 -8.40 6.34 18.43
CA LYS A 201 -6.99 6.02 18.68
C LYS A 201 -6.21 5.89 17.39
N LEU A 202 -5.01 6.46 17.38
CA LEU A 202 -4.22 6.56 16.16
C LEU A 202 -3.93 5.20 15.53
N ASP A 203 -3.59 4.20 16.35
CA ASP A 203 -3.41 2.81 15.94
C ASP A 203 -4.70 2.18 15.41
N ALA A 204 -5.86 2.49 15.99
CA ALA A 204 -7.17 2.04 15.50
C ALA A 204 -7.51 2.67 14.14
N GLU A 205 -7.27 3.97 13.95
CA GLU A 205 -7.47 4.64 12.65
C GLU A 205 -6.53 4.10 11.58
N LEU A 206 -5.26 3.83 11.91
CA LEU A 206 -4.34 3.13 11.01
C LEU A 206 -4.80 1.69 10.74
N GLY A 207 -5.38 1.01 11.73
CA GLY A 207 -5.99 -0.32 11.62
C GLY A 207 -7.11 -0.40 10.58
N ARG A 208 -7.76 0.74 10.24
CA ARG A 208 -8.77 0.81 9.17
C ARG A 208 -8.18 0.52 7.78
N MET A 209 -6.86 0.46 7.63
CA MET A 209 -6.20 -0.08 6.43
C MET A 209 -6.56 -1.55 6.14
N LEU A 210 -7.19 -2.28 7.08
CA LEU A 210 -7.91 -3.53 6.78
C LEU A 210 -8.97 -3.39 5.68
N GLY A 211 -9.46 -2.17 5.42
CA GLY A 211 -10.38 -1.84 4.33
C GLY A 211 -9.71 -1.77 2.95
N ILE A 212 -8.38 -1.85 2.86
CA ILE A 212 -7.68 -1.98 1.59
C ILE A 212 -7.87 -3.41 1.06
N GLY A 213 -8.29 -3.54 -0.20
CA GLY A 213 -8.50 -4.83 -0.85
C GLY A 213 -7.31 -5.78 -0.64
N ALA A 214 -7.62 -7.02 -0.26
CA ALA A 214 -6.68 -8.09 0.02
C ALA A 214 -5.79 -7.95 1.28
N VAL A 215 -5.88 -6.85 2.03
CA VAL A 215 -5.28 -6.76 3.36
C VAL A 215 -6.09 -7.60 4.35
N LYS A 216 -5.41 -8.45 5.11
CA LYS A 216 -6.03 -9.38 6.08
C LYS A 216 -5.53 -9.21 7.51
N GLY A 217 -4.50 -8.40 7.72
CA GLY A 217 -4.00 -8.01 9.03
C GLY A 217 -3.34 -6.64 8.94
N VAL A 218 -3.48 -5.85 10.00
CA VAL A 218 -2.72 -4.61 10.22
C VAL A 218 -2.17 -4.69 11.63
N GLU A 219 -0.88 -4.43 11.78
CA GLU A 219 -0.21 -4.44 13.07
C GLU A 219 0.67 -3.20 13.22
N VAL A 220 0.86 -2.73 14.46
CA VAL A 220 1.66 -1.56 14.79
C VAL A 220 2.85 -2.02 15.64
N GLY A 221 4.05 -1.51 15.34
CA GLY A 221 5.28 -1.83 16.07
C GLY A 221 5.67 -3.30 15.97
N ALA A 222 5.90 -3.96 17.11
CA ALA A 222 6.14 -5.39 17.21
C ALA A 222 4.89 -6.24 16.85
N GLY A 223 3.71 -5.61 16.79
CA GLY A 223 2.52 -6.23 16.27
C GLY A 223 2.11 -7.50 17.03
N PHE A 224 1.86 -8.59 16.32
CA PHE A 224 1.51 -9.86 16.99
C PHE A 224 2.62 -10.46 17.85
N ALA A 225 3.88 -10.03 17.70
CA ALA A 225 5.00 -10.54 18.49
C ALA A 225 4.90 -10.15 19.98
N VAL A 226 4.15 -9.09 20.32
CA VAL A 226 3.98 -8.64 21.72
C VAL A 226 3.36 -9.71 22.62
N LYS A 227 2.59 -10.66 22.07
CA LYS A 227 1.98 -11.74 22.84
C LYS A 227 3.01 -12.73 23.41
N ASP A 228 4.19 -12.78 22.79
CA ASP A 228 5.29 -13.67 23.15
C ASP A 228 6.36 -12.96 24.00
N MET A 229 6.12 -11.70 24.38
CA MET A 229 7.01 -10.87 25.20
C MET A 229 6.50 -10.74 26.63
N THR A 230 7.40 -10.67 27.59
CA THR A 230 7.08 -10.17 28.94
C THR A 230 6.87 -8.66 28.90
N GLY A 231 6.22 -8.10 29.94
CA GLY A 231 6.05 -6.65 30.04
C GLY A 231 7.39 -5.89 30.05
N TYR A 232 8.45 -6.48 30.61
CA TYR A 232 9.78 -5.84 30.63
C TYR A 232 10.44 -5.79 29.23
N GLU A 233 10.24 -6.83 28.42
CA GLU A 233 10.74 -6.89 27.04
C GLU A 233 9.91 -6.01 26.09
N CYS A 234 8.59 -5.96 26.30
CA CYS A 234 7.68 -5.20 25.44
C CYS A 234 7.72 -3.70 25.71
N ASN A 235 7.91 -3.27 26.96
CA ASN A 235 7.89 -1.86 27.32
C ASN A 235 9.11 -1.13 26.74
N ASP A 236 8.86 -0.14 25.89
CA ASP A 236 9.91 0.75 25.38
C ASP A 236 10.45 1.62 26.51
N GLN A 237 11.61 1.24 27.06
CA GLN A 237 12.24 1.94 28.17
C GLN A 237 12.68 3.34 27.77
N ILE A 238 12.53 4.29 28.69
CA ILE A 238 12.66 5.73 28.42
C ILE A 238 13.70 6.32 29.36
N HIS A 239 14.64 7.08 28.81
CA HIS A 239 15.61 7.86 29.58
C HIS A 239 15.80 9.25 28.98
N ALA A 240 16.53 10.11 29.70
CA ALA A 240 16.86 11.46 29.25
C ALA A 240 18.32 11.53 28.81
N GLU A 241 18.56 12.04 27.61
CA GLU A 241 19.90 12.31 27.08
C GLU A 241 19.95 13.74 26.54
N ASN A 242 20.89 14.56 27.03
CA ASN A 242 21.06 15.96 26.60
C ASN A 242 19.75 16.79 26.60
N GLY A 243 18.89 16.56 27.60
CA GLY A 243 17.60 17.25 27.75
C GLY A 243 16.50 16.78 26.78
N LYS A 244 16.73 15.68 26.04
CA LYS A 244 15.76 15.05 25.15
C LYS A 244 15.33 13.69 25.68
N VAL A 245 14.09 13.31 25.38
CA VAL A 245 13.56 11.98 25.67
C VAL A 245 14.11 11.01 24.63
N VAL A 246 14.70 9.92 25.09
CA VAL A 246 15.24 8.82 24.27
C VAL A 246 14.58 7.52 24.71
N PHE A 247 14.30 6.65 23.74
CA PHE A 247 13.75 5.32 23.97
C PHE A 247 14.78 4.27 23.56
N ASP A 248 14.90 3.21 24.35
CA ASP A 248 15.86 2.13 24.11
C ASP A 248 15.40 1.16 23.02
N SER A 249 14.10 1.14 22.71
CA SER A 249 13.45 0.30 21.70
C SER A 249 12.17 0.96 21.18
N ASN A 250 11.53 0.37 20.16
CA ASN A 250 10.28 0.88 19.55
C ASN A 250 9.29 -0.26 19.26
N ASN A 251 9.09 -1.15 20.23
CA ASN A 251 8.12 -2.25 20.19
C ASN A 251 6.68 -1.74 20.07
N ALA A 252 6.37 -0.57 20.63
CA ALA A 252 5.06 0.07 20.49
C ALA A 252 4.82 0.66 19.09
N GLY A 253 5.85 0.74 18.24
CA GLY A 253 5.74 1.28 16.89
C GLY A 253 5.32 2.74 16.88
N GLY A 254 5.86 3.53 17.81
CA GLY A 254 5.64 4.95 17.94
C GLY A 254 4.28 5.36 18.47
N ILE A 255 3.44 4.41 18.94
CA ILE A 255 2.09 4.70 19.45
C ILE A 255 1.87 3.99 20.78
N THR A 256 1.46 4.73 21.81
CA THR A 256 1.06 4.17 23.11
C THR A 256 -0.24 4.82 23.56
N GLY A 257 -1.22 4.01 23.97
CA GLY A 257 -2.53 4.52 24.40
C GLY A 257 -3.31 5.27 23.32
N GLY A 258 -3.01 5.03 22.04
CA GLY A 258 -3.61 5.74 20.90
C GLY A 258 -2.96 7.09 20.57
N LEU A 259 -1.87 7.45 21.27
CA LEU A 259 -1.11 8.67 21.04
C LEU A 259 0.30 8.35 20.57
N SER A 260 0.82 9.18 19.67
CA SER A 260 2.21 9.05 19.23
C SER A 260 3.19 9.38 20.36
N THR A 261 4.29 8.63 20.44
CA THR A 261 5.35 8.83 21.45
C THR A 261 6.45 9.79 20.97
N GLY A 262 6.46 10.13 19.67
CA GLY A 262 7.52 10.89 19.01
C GLY A 262 8.58 10.00 18.35
N GLN A 263 8.57 8.70 18.62
CA GLN A 263 9.34 7.71 17.87
C GLN A 263 8.74 7.50 16.47
N PRO A 264 9.47 6.88 15.53
CA PRO A 264 8.91 6.48 14.25
C PRO A 264 7.66 5.62 14.43
N ILE A 265 6.58 5.96 13.70
CA ILE A 265 5.39 5.10 13.65
C ILE A 265 5.65 4.00 12.64
N ILE A 266 5.47 2.75 13.06
CA ILE A 266 5.68 1.56 12.22
C ILE A 266 4.37 0.79 12.11
N VAL A 267 3.90 0.60 10.89
CA VAL A 267 2.68 -0.17 10.60
C VAL A 267 2.95 -1.21 9.54
N ARG A 268 2.51 -2.45 9.76
CA ARG A 268 2.65 -3.54 8.79
C ARG A 268 1.30 -4.07 8.35
N LEU A 269 1.18 -4.34 7.06
CA LEU A 269 -0.04 -4.84 6.43
C LEU A 269 0.23 -6.24 5.87
N ALA A 270 -0.47 -7.24 6.40
CA ALA A 270 -0.46 -8.59 5.86
C ALA A 270 -1.40 -8.67 4.65
N VAL A 271 -0.83 -8.99 3.49
CA VAL A 271 -1.51 -9.04 2.20
C VAL A 271 -1.62 -10.50 1.76
N LYS A 272 -2.84 -10.96 1.49
CA LYS A 272 -3.06 -12.32 1.00
C LYS A 272 -2.58 -12.48 -0.46
N PRO A 273 -2.30 -13.72 -0.92
CA PRO A 273 -2.02 -14.00 -2.33
C PRO A 273 -3.13 -13.51 -3.28
N THR A 274 -2.76 -13.23 -4.54
CA THR A 274 -3.71 -12.85 -5.59
C THR A 274 -4.75 -13.96 -5.78
N PRO A 275 -6.06 -13.70 -5.61
CA PRO A 275 -7.03 -14.80 -5.64
C PRO A 275 -7.21 -15.44 -7.03
N THR A 276 -6.99 -14.68 -8.10
CA THR A 276 -7.03 -15.22 -9.48
C THR A 276 -5.73 -15.97 -9.75
N ILE A 277 -5.81 -17.29 -9.95
CA ILE A 277 -4.69 -18.19 -10.23
C ILE A 277 -4.96 -19.06 -11.49
N ASP A 278 -3.96 -19.80 -11.93
CA ASP A 278 -3.96 -20.70 -13.09
C ASP A 278 -3.85 -22.15 -12.64
N LYS A 279 -4.72 -22.43 -11.69
CA LYS A 279 -5.09 -23.76 -11.25
C LYS A 279 -6.60 -23.76 -11.28
N ALA A 280 -7.19 -24.85 -11.74
CA ALA A 280 -8.63 -25.03 -11.64
C ALA A 280 -9.03 -24.91 -10.16
N GLN A 281 -10.15 -24.22 -9.90
CA GLN A 281 -10.68 -24.09 -8.55
C GLN A 281 -12.14 -24.50 -8.52
N HIS A 282 -12.52 -25.23 -7.49
CA HIS A 282 -13.93 -25.52 -7.23
C HIS A 282 -14.68 -24.24 -6.86
N THR A 283 -15.87 -24.09 -7.42
CA THR A 283 -16.81 -23.02 -7.14
C THR A 283 -18.23 -23.54 -7.32
N ILE A 284 -19.20 -22.65 -7.30
CA ILE A 284 -20.60 -22.95 -7.57
C ILE A 284 -21.13 -22.05 -8.69
N ASP A 285 -22.23 -22.47 -9.31
CA ASP A 285 -23.14 -21.52 -9.92
C ASP A 285 -23.92 -20.80 -8.82
N LYS A 286 -23.79 -19.48 -8.72
CA LYS A 286 -24.39 -18.69 -7.63
C LYS A 286 -25.92 -18.63 -7.66
N TYR A 287 -26.57 -19.05 -8.76
CA TYR A 287 -28.02 -19.11 -8.89
C TYR A 287 -28.58 -20.51 -8.61
N THR A 288 -27.96 -21.54 -9.19
CA THR A 288 -28.44 -22.93 -9.04
C THR A 288 -27.85 -23.65 -7.84
N LEU A 289 -26.76 -23.12 -7.27
CA LEU A 289 -25.94 -23.73 -6.21
C LEU A 289 -25.32 -25.09 -6.62
N GLU A 290 -25.29 -25.39 -7.92
CA GLU A 290 -24.57 -26.54 -8.43
C GLU A 290 -23.07 -26.31 -8.37
N ASN A 291 -22.31 -27.36 -8.03
CA ASN A 291 -20.85 -27.34 -8.11
C ASN A 291 -20.41 -27.09 -9.56
N LYS A 292 -19.41 -26.22 -9.73
CA LYS A 292 -18.74 -25.91 -11.00
C LYS A 292 -17.23 -25.84 -10.77
N ASP A 293 -16.47 -25.98 -11.84
CA ASP A 293 -15.04 -25.68 -11.84
C ASP A 293 -14.79 -24.35 -12.56
N LEU A 294 -14.02 -23.48 -11.92
CA LEU A 294 -13.52 -22.26 -12.53
C LEU A 294 -12.28 -22.59 -13.34
N ALA A 295 -12.34 -22.33 -14.65
CA ALA A 295 -11.22 -22.52 -15.55
C ALA A 295 -10.03 -21.61 -15.18
N ALA A 296 -8.84 -22.10 -15.48
CA ALA A 296 -7.59 -21.40 -15.23
C ALA A 296 -7.52 -20.09 -16.07
N ILE A 297 -7.08 -18.99 -15.46
CA ILE A 297 -6.98 -17.68 -16.11
C ILE A 297 -5.50 -17.33 -16.34
N THR A 298 -5.12 -17.11 -17.60
CA THR A 298 -3.72 -17.00 -18.04
C THR A 298 -3.06 -15.64 -17.73
N ARG A 299 -3.81 -14.54 -17.61
CA ARG A 299 -3.26 -13.21 -17.28
C ARG A 299 -3.64 -12.77 -15.87
N ARG A 300 -2.65 -12.68 -14.97
CA ARG A 300 -2.82 -12.34 -13.55
C ARG A 300 -1.57 -11.73 -12.95
N ASP A 301 -1.73 -11.04 -11.82
CA ASP A 301 -0.60 -10.58 -11.01
C ASP A 301 -0.05 -11.77 -10.17
N PRO A 302 1.24 -12.12 -10.26
CA PRO A 302 1.83 -13.18 -9.44
C PRO A 302 1.84 -12.82 -7.94
N THR A 303 1.78 -11.52 -7.65
CA THR A 303 1.54 -10.97 -6.32
C THR A 303 0.96 -9.56 -6.45
N ILE A 304 0.11 -9.18 -5.50
CA ILE A 304 -0.41 -7.81 -5.36
C ILE A 304 0.32 -7.00 -4.28
N VAL A 305 1.23 -7.62 -3.52
CA VAL A 305 2.00 -6.96 -2.45
C VAL A 305 2.78 -5.75 -2.98
N ALA A 306 3.45 -5.93 -4.13
CA ALA A 306 4.21 -4.88 -4.82
C ALA A 306 3.35 -3.71 -5.33
N ARG A 307 2.02 -3.86 -5.36
CA ARG A 307 1.07 -2.80 -5.71
C ARG A 307 0.43 -2.13 -4.48
N ILE A 308 0.53 -2.74 -3.29
CA ILE A 308 -0.11 -2.25 -2.06
C ILE A 308 0.74 -1.26 -1.29
N TRP A 309 2.08 -1.33 -1.36
CA TRP A 309 2.95 -0.37 -0.68
C TRP A 309 2.60 1.10 -0.99
N PRO A 310 2.40 1.56 -2.24
CA PRO A 310 2.06 2.97 -2.46
C PRO A 310 0.67 3.31 -1.92
N ILE A 311 -0.25 2.34 -1.82
CA ILE A 311 -1.59 2.56 -1.28
C ILE A 311 -1.50 2.75 0.24
N ALA A 312 -0.79 1.85 0.93
CA ALA A 312 -0.59 1.91 2.37
C ALA A 312 0.15 3.19 2.81
N GLU A 313 1.17 3.59 2.04
CA GLU A 313 1.90 4.85 2.24
C GLU A 313 0.96 6.07 2.22
N ASN A 314 0.10 6.15 1.20
CA ASN A 314 -0.76 7.30 0.98
C ASN A 314 -1.99 7.28 1.88
N TYR A 315 -2.52 6.09 2.22
CA TYR A 315 -3.56 5.96 3.24
C TYR A 315 -3.07 6.45 4.60
N THR A 316 -1.88 5.99 5.02
CA THR A 316 -1.24 6.42 6.27
C THR A 316 -1.04 7.94 6.28
N ALA A 317 -0.57 8.53 5.18
CA ALA A 317 -0.41 9.98 5.09
C ALA A 317 -1.71 10.76 5.31
N MET A 318 -2.86 10.27 4.82
CA MET A 318 -4.15 10.90 5.09
C MET A 318 -4.51 10.83 6.57
N VAL A 319 -4.36 9.67 7.22
CA VAL A 319 -4.64 9.49 8.65
C VAL A 319 -3.75 10.38 9.52
N ILE A 320 -2.45 10.44 9.21
CA ILE A 320 -1.49 11.28 9.94
C ILE A 320 -1.83 12.77 9.77
N LEU A 321 -2.18 13.21 8.57
CA LEU A 321 -2.53 14.61 8.34
C LEU A 321 -3.79 15.02 9.11
N ASP A 322 -4.83 14.18 9.11
CA ASP A 322 -6.08 14.49 9.82
C ASP A 322 -5.85 14.63 11.34
N ASN A 323 -5.06 13.70 11.90
CA ASN A 323 -4.66 13.75 13.31
C ASN A 323 -3.72 14.94 13.61
N LEU A 324 -2.87 15.35 12.68
CA LEU A 324 -1.99 16.51 12.85
C LEU A 324 -2.79 17.82 12.87
N ILE A 325 -3.76 17.96 11.96
CA ILE A 325 -4.67 19.12 11.94
C ILE A 325 -5.42 19.20 13.27
N SER A 326 -5.96 18.08 13.75
CA SER A 326 -6.65 18.00 15.04
C SER A 326 -5.73 18.36 16.22
N HIS A 327 -4.49 17.85 16.22
CA HIS A 327 -3.48 18.15 17.24
C HIS A 327 -3.18 19.66 17.28
N TYR A 328 -2.89 20.29 16.14
CA TYR A 328 -2.62 21.73 16.10
C TYR A 328 -3.85 22.58 16.44
N GLY A 329 -5.05 22.15 16.04
CA GLY A 329 -6.31 22.78 16.47
C GLY A 329 -6.45 22.78 17.98
N TYR A 330 -6.22 21.64 18.63
CA TYR A 330 -6.22 21.50 20.08
C TYR A 330 -5.18 22.41 20.75
N GLN A 331 -3.91 22.38 20.30
CA GLN A 331 -2.86 23.22 20.89
C GLN A 331 -3.18 24.72 20.77
N SER A 332 -3.73 25.13 19.63
CA SER A 332 -4.15 26.51 19.38
C SER A 332 -5.27 26.96 20.33
N LEU A 333 -6.28 26.12 20.55
CA LEU A 333 -7.38 26.39 21.48
C LEU A 333 -6.90 26.41 22.93
N LYS A 334 -6.10 25.43 23.33
CA LYS A 334 -5.52 25.33 24.68
C LYS A 334 -4.82 26.63 25.09
N ASN A 335 -4.02 27.20 24.18
CA ASN A 335 -3.30 28.45 24.43
C ASN A 335 -4.19 29.69 24.57
N LYS A 336 -5.42 29.65 24.01
CA LYS A 336 -6.40 30.73 24.13
C LYS A 336 -7.27 30.62 25.37
N VAL A 337 -7.63 29.38 25.75
CA VAL A 337 -8.54 29.11 26.87
C VAL A 337 -7.81 29.10 28.21
N ASN A 338 -6.56 28.65 28.25
CA ASN A 338 -5.77 28.60 29.49
C ASN A 338 -5.02 29.92 29.79
N ARG A 339 -5.55 31.05 29.34
CA ARG A 339 -5.05 32.40 29.66
C ARG A 339 -5.97 33.10 30.64
#